data_AF-A0A9P5AJI7-F1
#
_entry.id   AF-A0A9P5AJI7-F1
#
_cell.length_a   1.000
_cell.length_b   1.000
_cell.length_c   1.000
_cell.angle_alpha   90.00
_cell.angle_beta   90.00
_cell.angle_gamma   90.00
#
_symmetry.space_group_name_H-M   'P 1'
#
loop_
_entity.id
_entity.type
_entity.pdbx_description
1 polymer ?
#
loop_
_entity_poly.entity_id
_entity_poly.type
_entity_poly.pdbx_seq_one_letter_code
_entity_poly.pdbx_strand_id
1 'polypeptide(L)'
;MTRQLCLTQQTADSLRSIGMIEQGPNYVTPRVLARQVKSIVDELMHREVQQLFELFNRSLKPKSRREWAPCTAAFLVLCLFMEAVEAAADTFVITENEIRMRNSSRPEYQRSLALNTCAEVENMPFKQFAYQFHQVYQTHSKEANSKGFNPVLDSSFAEKGELDGPAFKFSAQLRELLFGDSWQELQFLAGNDVIPNSSTHPFPMDPQTLYTGRLVARFLMSFQDERAIFEDVV
;
A
#
# COMPACT_ATOMS: atom_id res chain seq x y z
N MET A 1 5.48 2.68 9.95
CA MET A 1 6.12 3.65 9.04
C MET A 1 7.11 4.62 9.72
N THR A 2 7.20 4.67 11.04
CA THR A 2 8.05 5.64 11.76
C THR A 2 9.41 5.08 12.22
N ARG A 3 9.80 3.88 11.76
CA ARG A 3 11.02 3.18 12.23
C ARG A 3 12.29 3.99 11.95
N GLN A 4 12.33 4.71 10.82
CA GLN A 4 13.44 5.55 10.37
C GLN A 4 13.54 6.93 11.06
N LEU A 5 12.55 7.33 11.87
CA LEU A 5 12.66 8.55 12.68
C LEU A 5 13.69 8.32 13.80
N CYS A 6 14.93 8.69 13.54
CA CYS A 6 16.01 8.70 14.51
C CYS A 6 16.31 10.15 14.87
N LEU A 7 15.75 10.62 15.99
CA LEU A 7 16.07 11.94 16.50
C LEU A 7 17.46 11.91 17.13
N THR A 8 18.28 12.89 16.77
CA THR A 8 19.66 13.02 17.27
C THR A 8 19.68 13.90 18.52
N GLN A 9 20.82 13.91 19.22
CA GLN A 9 21.02 14.82 20.35
C GLN A 9 20.87 16.29 19.92
N GLN A 10 21.37 16.65 18.74
CA GLN A 10 21.21 17.99 18.17
C GLN A 10 19.75 18.39 17.98
N THR A 11 18.88 17.43 17.60
CA THR A 11 17.44 17.66 17.48
C THR A 11 16.80 17.91 18.85
N ALA A 12 17.19 17.14 19.87
CA ALA A 12 16.71 17.33 21.24
C ALA A 12 17.12 18.70 21.82
N ASP A 13 18.37 19.11 21.59
CA ASP A 13 18.91 20.38 22.07
C ASP A 13 18.25 21.58 21.37
N SER A 14 17.95 21.45 20.06
CA SER A 14 17.24 22.48 19.30
C SER A 14 15.79 22.64 19.78
N LEU A 15 15.08 21.53 20.06
CA LEU A 15 13.70 21.57 20.58
C LEU A 15 13.63 22.08 22.03
N ARG A 16 14.70 21.87 22.81
CA ARG A 16 14.86 22.46 24.14
C ARG A 16 14.86 24.00 24.08
N SER A 17 15.49 24.58 23.07
CA SER A 17 15.52 26.05 22.91
C SER A 17 14.15 26.67 22.60
N ILE A 18 13.21 25.88 22.09
CA ILE A 18 11.86 26.32 21.67
C ILE A 18 10.84 26.16 22.82
N GLY A 19 11.24 25.57 23.96
CA GLY A 19 10.35 25.36 25.11
C GLY A 19 9.34 24.23 24.93
N MET A 20 9.53 23.39 23.90
CA MET A 20 8.64 22.26 23.57
C MET A 20 8.92 20.99 24.39
N ILE A 21 9.95 20.99 25.25
CA ILE A 21 10.35 19.88 26.13
C ILE A 21 10.53 20.43 27.55
N GLU A 22 10.03 19.71 28.56
CA GLU A 22 10.19 20.11 29.97
C GLU A 22 11.67 20.31 30.33
N GLN A 23 11.98 21.48 30.90
CA GLN A 23 13.34 21.91 31.30
C GLN A 23 13.78 21.30 32.65
N GLY A 24 13.09 20.25 33.13
CA GLY A 24 13.34 19.63 34.43
C GLY A 24 14.68 18.88 34.52
N PRO A 25 15.10 18.47 35.73
CA PRO A 25 16.37 17.78 35.97
C PRO A 25 16.48 16.40 35.31
N ASN A 26 15.38 15.87 34.77
CA ASN A 26 15.34 14.60 34.05
C ASN A 26 15.64 14.83 32.57
N TYR A 27 16.88 14.52 32.16
CA TYR A 27 17.30 14.59 30.76
C TYR A 27 16.39 13.73 29.87
N VAL A 28 15.57 14.37 29.04
CA VAL A 28 14.86 13.68 27.95
C VAL A 28 15.91 13.23 26.94
N THR A 29 16.24 11.94 26.95
CA THR A 29 17.17 11.39 25.97
C THR A 29 16.53 11.42 24.57
N PRO A 30 17.31 11.52 23.49
CA PRO A 30 16.80 11.43 22.11
C PRO A 30 15.97 10.17 21.87
N ARG A 31 16.26 9.10 22.63
CA ARG A 31 15.48 7.86 22.63
C ARG A 31 14.07 8.02 23.20
N VAL A 32 13.89 8.77 24.29
CA VAL A 32 12.58 9.04 24.88
C VAL A 32 11.77 9.95 23.95
N LEU A 33 12.39 11.01 23.44
CA LEU A 33 11.76 11.91 22.48
C LEU A 33 11.33 11.18 21.21
N ALA A 34 12.21 10.33 20.65
CA ALA A 34 11.88 9.52 19.48
C ALA A 34 10.71 8.58 19.75
N ARG A 35 10.60 7.98 20.95
CA ARG A 35 9.45 7.16 21.33
C ARG A 35 8.16 7.96 21.41
N GLN A 36 8.19 9.14 22.02
CA GLN A 36 7.01 10.00 22.15
C GLN A 36 6.52 10.48 20.78
N VAL A 37 7.41 10.98 19.93
CA VAL A 37 7.06 11.42 18.57
C VAL A 37 6.52 10.24 17.75
N LYS A 38 7.16 9.07 17.81
CA LYS A 38 6.65 7.86 17.13
C LYS A 38 5.25 7.50 17.62
N SER A 39 5.03 7.49 18.94
CA SER A 39 3.72 7.19 19.52
C SER A 39 2.63 8.15 19.05
N ILE A 40 2.91 9.46 19.01
CA ILE A 40 1.96 10.48 18.54
C ILE A 40 1.68 10.31 17.04
N VAL A 41 2.72 10.11 16.23
CA VAL A 41 2.56 9.90 14.79
C VAL A 41 1.76 8.62 14.53
N ASP A 42 2.05 7.53 15.23
CA ASP A 42 1.32 6.28 15.09
C ASP A 42 -0.16 6.44 15.47
N GLU A 43 -0.48 7.22 16.52
CA GLU A 43 -1.86 7.54 16.91
C GLU A 43 -2.59 8.40 15.86
N LEU A 44 -1.92 9.44 15.32
CA LEU A 44 -2.47 10.27 14.25
C LEU A 44 -2.72 9.44 12.99
N MET A 45 -1.75 8.61 12.59
CA MET A 45 -1.90 7.71 11.44
C MET A 45 -3.06 6.74 11.64
N HIS A 46 -3.20 6.15 12.83
CA HIS A 46 -4.31 5.25 13.14
C HIS A 46 -5.66 5.96 12.99
N ARG A 47 -5.79 7.17 13.54
CA ARG A 47 -7.00 7.98 13.46
C ARG A 47 -7.35 8.34 12.01
N GLU A 48 -6.38 8.78 11.22
CA GLU A 48 -6.60 9.14 9.80
C GLU A 48 -6.98 7.91 8.97
N VAL A 49 -6.32 6.77 9.20
CA VAL A 49 -6.66 5.50 8.53
C VAL A 49 -8.08 5.05 8.88
N GLN A 50 -8.48 5.14 10.15
CA GLN A 50 -9.85 4.84 10.57
C GLN A 50 -10.88 5.74 9.87
N GLN A 51 -10.64 7.05 9.81
CA GLN A 51 -11.52 7.99 9.12
C GLN A 51 -11.60 7.69 7.63
N LEU A 52 -10.47 7.35 6.98
CA LEU A 52 -10.44 6.97 5.58
C LEU A 52 -11.28 5.71 5.33
N PHE A 53 -11.18 4.69 6.20
CA PHE A 53 -12.03 3.50 6.11
C PHE A 53 -13.51 3.77 6.36
N GLU A 54 -13.85 4.67 7.29
CA GLU A 54 -15.24 5.09 7.51
C GLU A 54 -15.82 5.80 6.29
N LEU A 55 -15.07 6.75 5.72
CA LEU A 55 -15.48 7.48 4.52
C LEU A 55 -15.62 6.53 3.33
N PHE A 56 -14.65 5.64 3.15
CA PHE A 56 -14.69 4.61 2.13
C PHE A 56 -15.93 3.71 2.26
N ASN A 57 -16.24 3.22 3.46
CA ASN A 57 -17.45 2.45 3.72
C ASN A 57 -18.74 3.25 3.45
N ARG A 58 -18.76 4.54 3.77
CA ARG A 58 -19.91 5.42 3.49
C ARG A 58 -20.09 5.64 1.98
N SER A 59 -19.02 5.86 1.23
CA SER A 59 -19.04 6.06 -0.23
C SER A 59 -19.34 4.79 -1.02
N LEU A 60 -18.99 3.61 -0.51
CA LEU A 60 -19.33 2.33 -1.15
C LEU A 60 -20.81 1.96 -1.03
N LYS A 61 -21.48 2.34 0.08
CA LYS A 61 -22.91 2.02 0.32
C LYS A 61 -23.87 2.42 -0.80
N PRO A 62 -23.83 3.65 -1.34
CA PRO A 62 -24.77 4.07 -2.39
C PRO A 62 -24.55 3.39 -3.74
N LYS A 63 -23.42 2.69 -3.95
CA LYS A 63 -23.02 2.05 -5.24
C LYS A 63 -23.14 3.01 -6.44
N SER A 64 -22.94 4.30 -6.18
CA SER A 64 -23.09 5.35 -7.18
C SER A 64 -21.84 5.41 -8.05
N ARG A 65 -22.02 5.47 -9.38
CA ARG A 65 -20.91 5.63 -10.34
C ARG A 65 -20.09 6.90 -10.08
N ARG A 66 -20.68 7.93 -9.47
CA ARG A 66 -19.98 9.17 -9.08
C ARG A 66 -18.93 8.94 -7.99
N GLU A 67 -19.14 7.96 -7.13
CA GLU A 67 -18.19 7.61 -6.07
C GLU A 67 -17.06 6.68 -6.56
N TRP A 68 -17.09 6.25 -7.83
CA TRP A 68 -16.09 5.32 -8.36
C TRP A 68 -14.67 5.90 -8.28
N ALA A 69 -14.45 7.13 -8.73
CA ALA A 69 -13.13 7.75 -8.74
C ALA A 69 -12.55 7.94 -7.32
N PRO A 70 -13.26 8.53 -6.34
CA PRO A 70 -12.74 8.65 -4.98
C PRO A 70 -12.52 7.28 -4.32
N CYS A 71 -13.38 6.29 -4.54
CA CYS A 71 -13.17 4.93 -4.03
C CYS A 71 -11.97 4.25 -4.68
N THR A 72 -11.75 4.44 -5.99
CA THR A 72 -10.57 3.91 -6.70
C THR A 72 -9.30 4.53 -6.13
N ALA A 73 -9.25 5.86 -5.99
CA ALA A 73 -8.11 6.56 -5.41
C ALA A 73 -7.82 6.13 -3.97
N ALA A 74 -8.87 5.99 -3.14
CA ALA A 74 -8.72 5.49 -1.78
C ALA A 74 -8.17 4.06 -1.75
N PHE A 75 -8.63 3.18 -2.64
CA PHE A 75 -8.13 1.81 -2.68
C PHE A 75 -6.69 1.71 -3.19
N LEU A 76 -6.26 2.56 -4.12
CA LEU A 76 -4.85 2.68 -4.51
C LEU A 76 -3.96 3.09 -3.33
N VAL A 77 -4.42 4.03 -2.50
CA VAL A 77 -3.71 4.40 -1.25
C VAL A 77 -3.67 3.24 -0.26
N LEU A 78 -4.76 2.47 -0.13
CA LEU A 78 -4.78 1.26 0.71
C LEU A 78 -3.80 0.21 0.21
N CYS A 79 -3.62 0.04 -1.10
CA CYS A 79 -2.59 -0.83 -1.68
C CYS A 79 -1.19 -0.42 -1.23
N LEU A 80 -0.85 0.88 -1.33
CA LEU A 80 0.43 1.39 -0.85
C LEU A 80 0.65 1.14 0.66
N PHE A 81 -0.40 1.22 1.48
CA PHE A 81 -0.29 0.89 2.91
C PHE A 81 -0.07 -0.59 3.16
N MET A 82 -0.75 -1.46 2.41
CA MET A 82 -0.54 -2.91 2.48
C MET A 82 0.90 -3.25 2.07
N GLU A 83 1.39 -2.71 0.96
CA GLU A 83 2.79 -2.86 0.51
C GLU A 83 3.79 -2.37 1.57
N ALA A 84 3.52 -1.24 2.22
CA ALA A 84 4.37 -0.71 3.29
C ALA A 84 4.40 -1.63 4.53
N VAL A 85 3.31 -2.32 4.85
CA VAL A 85 3.24 -3.32 5.93
C VAL A 85 4.05 -4.56 5.54
N GLU A 86 3.89 -5.05 4.32
CA GLU A 86 4.64 -6.20 3.78
C GLU A 86 6.15 -5.93 3.81
N ALA A 87 6.58 -4.77 3.27
CA ALA A 87 7.98 -4.35 3.27
C ALA A 87 8.54 -4.20 4.69
N ALA A 88 7.77 -3.66 5.62
CA ALA A 88 8.19 -3.51 7.00
C ALA A 88 8.37 -4.85 7.72
N ALA A 89 7.49 -5.82 7.46
CA ALA A 89 7.56 -7.16 8.04
C ALA A 89 8.81 -7.92 7.58
N ASP A 90 9.09 -7.92 6.28
CA ASP A 90 10.28 -8.59 5.73
C ASP A 90 11.57 -7.90 6.19
N THR A 91 11.61 -6.56 6.10
CA THR A 91 12.75 -5.76 6.58
C THR A 91 13.04 -6.00 8.07
N PHE A 92 12.00 -6.18 8.90
CA PHE A 92 12.16 -6.50 10.31
C PHE A 92 12.92 -7.81 10.51
N VAL A 93 12.44 -8.90 9.91
CA VAL A 93 13.06 -10.22 10.06
C VAL A 93 14.50 -10.23 9.55
N ILE A 94 14.75 -9.62 8.40
CA ILE A 94 16.09 -9.55 7.80
C ILE A 94 17.05 -8.76 8.69
N THR A 95 16.63 -7.58 9.15
CA THR A 95 17.50 -6.71 9.95
C THR A 95 17.81 -7.31 11.32
N GLU A 96 16.82 -7.90 12.01
CA GLU A 96 17.05 -8.53 13.31
C GLU A 96 17.98 -9.73 13.22
N ASN A 97 17.83 -10.56 12.18
CA ASN A 97 18.72 -11.68 11.93
C ASN A 97 20.14 -11.21 11.60
N GLU A 98 20.30 -10.18 10.78
CA GLU A 98 21.61 -9.61 10.44
C GLU A 98 22.32 -9.03 11.69
N ILE A 99 21.58 -8.30 12.54
CA ILE A 99 22.12 -7.79 13.82
C ILE A 99 22.60 -8.96 14.70
N ARG A 100 21.81 -10.04 14.80
CA ARG A 100 22.19 -11.23 15.57
C ARG A 100 23.41 -11.93 15.00
N MET A 101 23.47 -12.10 13.69
CA MET A 101 24.61 -12.72 13.00
C MET A 101 25.90 -11.92 13.21
N ARG A 102 25.84 -10.59 13.13
CA ARG A 102 26.99 -9.70 13.45
C ARG A 102 27.45 -9.82 14.89
N ASN A 103 26.53 -10.11 15.81
CA ASN A 103 26.81 -10.38 17.22
C ASN A 103 27.16 -11.86 17.49
N SER A 104 27.54 -12.63 16.48
CA SER A 104 27.88 -14.07 16.57
C SER A 104 26.77 -14.93 17.19
N SER A 105 25.53 -14.48 17.11
CA SER A 105 24.33 -15.17 17.59
C SER A 105 23.59 -15.81 16.42
N ARG A 106 22.83 -16.89 16.71
CA ARG A 106 22.00 -17.53 15.69
C ARG A 106 20.83 -16.62 15.28
N PRO A 107 20.36 -16.70 14.01
CA PRO A 107 19.12 -16.06 13.58
C PRO A 107 17.97 -16.45 14.50
N GLU A 108 17.11 -15.48 14.82
CA GLU A 108 15.94 -15.71 15.68
C GLU A 108 14.70 -16.05 14.88
N TYR A 109 14.55 -15.43 13.71
CA TYR A 109 13.36 -15.54 12.88
C TYR A 109 13.65 -16.29 11.59
N GLN A 110 12.70 -17.10 11.13
CA GLN A 110 12.73 -17.60 9.76
C GLN A 110 12.05 -16.58 8.85
N ARG A 111 12.65 -16.27 7.69
CA ARG A 111 12.06 -15.33 6.72
C ARG A 111 10.70 -15.79 6.20
N SER A 112 10.45 -17.11 6.16
CA SER A 112 9.14 -17.69 5.85
C SER A 112 8.01 -17.14 6.71
N LEU A 113 8.28 -16.76 7.97
CA LEU A 113 7.29 -16.12 8.83
C LEU A 113 6.81 -14.79 8.23
N ALA A 114 7.75 -13.92 7.84
CA ALA A 114 7.42 -12.64 7.21
C ALA A 114 6.70 -12.84 5.87
N LEU A 115 7.17 -13.78 5.04
CA LEU A 115 6.55 -14.09 3.76
C LEU A 115 5.11 -14.60 3.92
N ASN A 116 4.85 -15.45 4.91
CA ASN A 116 3.50 -15.92 5.23
C ASN A 116 2.60 -14.77 5.67
N THR A 117 3.09 -13.86 6.52
CA THR A 117 2.35 -12.66 6.93
C THR A 117 2.05 -11.75 5.73
N CYS A 118 2.99 -11.58 4.81
CA CYS A 118 2.75 -10.82 3.58
C CYS A 118 1.68 -11.50 2.72
N ALA A 119 1.77 -12.82 2.53
CA ALA A 119 0.77 -13.59 1.82
C ALA A 119 -0.62 -13.52 2.48
N GLU A 120 -0.69 -13.42 3.80
CA GLU A 120 -1.94 -13.15 4.51
C GLU A 120 -2.52 -11.79 4.11
N VAL A 121 -1.75 -10.71 4.14
CA VAL A 121 -2.19 -9.37 3.70
C VAL A 121 -2.74 -9.38 2.26
N GLU A 122 -2.09 -10.12 1.37
CA GLU A 122 -2.58 -10.27 0.00
C GLU A 122 -3.90 -11.05 -0.07
N ASN A 123 -3.95 -12.22 0.56
CA ASN A 123 -5.14 -13.07 0.53
C ASN A 123 -6.32 -12.44 1.29
N MET A 124 -6.01 -11.64 2.32
CA MET A 124 -6.94 -10.88 3.13
C MET A 124 -6.16 -9.77 3.89
N PRO A 125 -6.29 -8.47 3.55
CA PRO A 125 -7.50 -7.86 3.01
C PRO A 125 -7.49 -7.52 1.50
N PHE A 126 -6.36 -7.57 0.79
CA PHE A 126 -6.26 -7.05 -0.58
C PHE A 126 -7.25 -7.70 -1.57
N LYS A 127 -7.18 -9.03 -1.76
CA LYS A 127 -8.04 -9.75 -2.72
C LYS A 127 -9.53 -9.55 -2.42
N GLN A 128 -9.90 -9.51 -1.14
CA GLN A 128 -11.29 -9.33 -0.72
C GLN A 128 -11.80 -7.93 -1.10
N PHE A 129 -11.04 -6.88 -0.83
CA PHE A 129 -11.44 -5.52 -1.21
C PHE A 129 -11.50 -5.35 -2.72
N ALA A 130 -10.51 -5.86 -3.46
CA ALA A 130 -10.49 -5.77 -4.92
C ALA A 130 -11.70 -6.49 -5.54
N TYR A 131 -12.02 -7.70 -5.07
CA TYR A 131 -13.22 -8.42 -5.48
C TYR A 131 -14.51 -7.62 -5.20
N GLN A 132 -14.67 -7.11 -3.98
CA GLN A 132 -15.84 -6.33 -3.59
C GLN A 132 -15.97 -5.04 -4.39
N PHE A 133 -14.85 -4.37 -4.66
CA PHE A 133 -14.80 -3.15 -5.46
C PHE A 133 -15.36 -3.40 -6.87
N HIS A 134 -14.82 -4.40 -7.57
CA HIS A 134 -15.25 -4.76 -8.91
C HIS A 134 -16.70 -5.24 -8.93
N GLN A 135 -17.15 -5.96 -7.90
CA GLN A 135 -18.54 -6.39 -7.75
C GLN A 135 -19.51 -5.21 -7.53
N VAL A 136 -19.13 -4.23 -6.71
CA VAL A 136 -19.97 -3.06 -6.39
C VAL A 136 -20.15 -2.18 -7.63
N TYR A 137 -19.08 -1.92 -8.37
CA TYR A 137 -19.11 -1.06 -9.55
C TYR A 137 -19.38 -1.79 -10.86
N GLN A 138 -19.41 -3.14 -10.85
CA GLN A 138 -19.63 -3.97 -12.03
C GLN A 138 -18.66 -3.62 -13.17
N THR A 139 -17.37 -3.51 -12.84
CA THR A 139 -16.31 -3.15 -13.81
C THR A 139 -16.03 -4.26 -14.81
N HIS A 140 -16.40 -5.50 -14.47
CA HIS A 140 -16.42 -6.63 -15.38
C HIS A 140 -17.85 -6.93 -15.81
N SER A 141 -18.01 -7.25 -17.08
CA SER A 141 -19.29 -7.75 -17.56
C SER A 141 -19.46 -9.21 -17.12
N LYS A 142 -20.62 -9.50 -16.51
CA LYS A 142 -21.01 -10.87 -16.16
C LYS A 142 -21.78 -11.59 -17.27
N GLU A 143 -22.19 -10.86 -18.32
CA GLU A 143 -23.06 -11.39 -19.37
C GLU A 143 -22.55 -10.94 -20.74
N ALA A 144 -22.48 -11.87 -21.71
CA ALA A 144 -21.94 -11.62 -23.05
C ALA A 144 -22.59 -10.44 -23.82
N ASN A 145 -23.78 -10.00 -23.40
CA ASN A 145 -24.54 -8.93 -24.04
C ASN A 145 -24.68 -7.64 -23.20
N SER A 146 -24.16 -7.58 -21.98
CA SER A 146 -24.19 -6.35 -21.16
C SER A 146 -22.81 -5.72 -21.06
N LYS A 147 -22.72 -4.39 -21.17
CA LYS A 147 -21.46 -3.65 -21.00
C LYS A 147 -21.31 -3.27 -19.53
N GLY A 148 -20.29 -3.81 -18.86
CA GLY A 148 -19.93 -3.41 -17.49
C GLY A 148 -19.52 -1.94 -17.41
N PHE A 149 -19.62 -1.34 -16.22
CA PHE A 149 -19.18 0.03 -15.98
C PHE A 149 -17.67 0.06 -15.76
N ASN A 150 -16.91 0.25 -16.83
CA ASN A 150 -15.46 0.31 -16.80
C ASN A 150 -14.92 1.61 -17.42
N PRO A 151 -14.81 2.70 -16.63
CA PRO A 151 -14.28 3.99 -17.09
C PRO A 151 -12.87 3.95 -17.66
N VAL A 152 -12.08 2.96 -17.26
CA VAL A 152 -10.69 2.80 -17.68
C VAL A 152 -10.64 2.26 -19.11
N LEU A 153 -11.48 1.28 -19.43
CA LEU A 153 -11.56 0.67 -20.77
C LEU A 153 -12.49 1.40 -21.74
N ASP A 154 -13.44 2.20 -21.25
CA ASP A 154 -14.48 2.82 -22.05
C ASP A 154 -14.62 4.32 -21.77
N SER A 155 -14.23 5.15 -22.75
CA SER A 155 -14.35 6.60 -22.69
C SER A 155 -15.79 7.11 -22.82
N SER A 156 -16.73 6.29 -23.31
CA SER A 156 -18.12 6.73 -23.56
C SER A 156 -18.89 7.06 -22.27
N PHE A 157 -18.43 6.59 -21.10
CA PHE A 157 -19.01 6.95 -19.81
C PHE A 157 -18.83 8.44 -19.45
N ALA A 158 -17.79 9.07 -19.98
CA ALA A 158 -17.58 10.51 -19.85
C ALA A 158 -18.59 11.31 -20.67
N GLU A 159 -18.83 10.86 -21.91
CA GLU A 159 -19.77 11.51 -22.85
C GLU A 159 -21.22 11.42 -22.36
N LYS A 160 -21.55 10.38 -21.59
CA LYS A 160 -22.88 10.18 -20.98
C LYS A 160 -23.09 10.98 -19.68
N GLY A 161 -22.09 11.74 -19.23
CA GLY A 161 -22.18 12.55 -18.00
C GLY A 161 -22.25 11.71 -16.71
N GLU A 162 -21.80 10.46 -16.76
CA GLU A 162 -21.80 9.57 -15.59
C GLU A 162 -20.60 9.81 -14.65
N LEU A 163 -19.56 10.47 -15.18
CA LEU A 163 -18.36 10.89 -14.46
C LEU A 163 -18.34 12.41 -14.38
N ASP A 164 -17.94 12.94 -13.22
CA ASP A 164 -17.65 14.36 -13.08
C ASP A 164 -16.29 14.73 -13.71
N GLY A 165 -15.99 16.03 -13.80
CA GLY A 165 -14.74 16.51 -14.40
C GLY A 165 -13.46 15.91 -13.78
N PRO A 166 -13.32 15.89 -12.44
CA PRO A 166 -12.20 15.23 -11.77
C PRO A 166 -12.12 13.73 -12.06
N ALA A 167 -13.23 12.99 -11.98
CA ALA A 167 -13.27 11.56 -12.26
C ALA A 167 -12.90 11.25 -13.71
N PHE A 168 -13.31 12.09 -14.66
CA PHE A 168 -12.92 11.97 -16.06
C PHE A 168 -11.40 12.08 -16.23
N LYS A 169 -10.80 13.17 -15.72
CA LYS A 169 -9.35 13.37 -15.81
C LYS A 169 -8.59 12.22 -15.16
N PHE A 170 -9.06 11.76 -14.00
CA PHE A 170 -8.49 10.62 -13.29
C PHE A 170 -8.54 9.34 -14.13
N SER A 171 -9.70 9.01 -14.71
CA SER A 171 -9.86 7.83 -15.59
C SER A 171 -8.98 7.89 -16.84
N ALA A 172 -8.78 9.09 -17.42
CA ALA A 172 -7.92 9.29 -18.57
C ALA A 172 -6.44 9.04 -18.23
N GLN A 173 -5.97 9.50 -17.07
CA GLN A 173 -4.62 9.24 -16.57
C GLN A 173 -4.38 7.76 -16.28
N LEU A 174 -5.38 7.07 -15.70
CA LEU A 174 -5.29 5.62 -15.49
C LEU A 174 -5.25 4.86 -16.82
N ARG A 175 -5.98 5.34 -17.84
CA ARG A 175 -5.95 4.75 -19.18
C ARG A 175 -4.59 4.93 -19.84
N GLU A 176 -3.98 6.11 -19.72
CA GLU A 176 -2.61 6.37 -20.19
C GLU A 176 -1.61 5.41 -19.53
N LEU A 177 -1.76 5.12 -18.23
CA LEU A 177 -0.92 4.16 -17.53
C LEU A 177 -1.10 2.71 -18.04
N LEU A 178 -2.32 2.33 -18.41
CA LEU A 178 -2.67 0.96 -18.83
C LEU A 178 -2.52 0.69 -20.33
N PHE A 179 -2.44 1.72 -21.17
CA PHE A 179 -2.37 1.57 -22.62
C PHE A 179 -1.26 2.40 -23.27
N GLY A 180 -0.58 3.25 -22.50
CA GLY A 180 0.59 4.01 -22.94
C GLY A 180 1.89 3.26 -22.70
N ASP A 181 2.99 4.02 -22.76
CA ASP A 181 4.36 3.47 -22.71
C ASP A 181 4.68 2.78 -21.36
N SER A 182 4.07 3.24 -20.27
CA SER A 182 4.28 2.69 -18.92
C SER A 182 3.57 1.35 -18.66
N TRP A 183 2.78 0.83 -19.60
CA TRP A 183 2.07 -0.45 -19.41
C TRP A 183 3.03 -1.62 -19.12
N GLN A 184 4.21 -1.63 -19.73
CA GLN A 184 5.22 -2.68 -19.52
C GLN A 184 5.77 -2.68 -18.09
N GLU A 185 6.00 -1.48 -17.52
CA GLU A 185 6.41 -1.33 -16.13
C GLU A 185 5.31 -1.81 -15.18
N LEU A 186 4.04 -1.49 -15.50
CA LEU A 186 2.90 -1.95 -14.71
C LEU A 186 2.76 -3.48 -14.75
N GLN A 187 2.94 -4.11 -15.92
CA GLN A 187 2.94 -5.57 -16.03
C GLN A 187 4.10 -6.20 -15.24
N PHE A 188 5.30 -5.61 -15.31
CA PHE A 188 6.46 -6.05 -14.55
C PHE A 188 6.21 -5.98 -13.05
N LEU A 189 5.65 -4.86 -12.56
CA LEU A 189 5.31 -4.68 -11.14
C LEU A 189 4.20 -5.62 -10.68
N ALA A 190 3.25 -5.98 -11.55
CA ALA A 190 2.17 -6.92 -11.23
C ALA A 190 2.64 -8.39 -11.20
N GLY A 191 3.81 -8.69 -11.76
CA GLY A 191 4.37 -10.04 -11.82
C GLY A 191 4.77 -10.58 -10.44
N ASN A 192 4.42 -11.84 -10.17
CA ASN A 192 4.82 -12.53 -8.93
C ASN A 192 6.27 -13.04 -8.96
N ASP A 193 6.87 -13.12 -10.16
CA ASP A 193 8.25 -13.54 -10.41
C ASP A 193 9.31 -12.62 -9.79
N VAL A 194 8.91 -11.53 -9.14
CA VAL A 194 9.79 -10.64 -8.37
C VAL A 194 10.11 -11.22 -6.99
N ILE A 195 9.38 -12.23 -6.51
CA ILE A 195 9.70 -12.98 -5.27
C ILE A 195 10.35 -14.37 -5.56
N PRO A 196 11.38 -14.53 -6.42
CA PRO A 196 12.11 -15.80 -6.51
C PRO A 196 13.10 -15.94 -5.34
N ASN A 197 13.22 -14.90 -4.51
CA ASN A 197 14.10 -14.91 -3.35
C ASN A 197 13.38 -15.53 -2.15
N SER A 198 13.05 -16.82 -2.23
CA SER A 198 12.75 -17.66 -1.05
C SER A 198 14.00 -17.91 -0.19
N SER A 199 15.15 -17.39 -0.64
CA SER A 199 16.40 -17.43 0.10
C SER A 199 16.22 -16.84 1.49
N THR A 200 16.79 -17.53 2.46
CA THR A 200 16.77 -17.15 3.88
C THR A 200 17.54 -15.85 4.12
N HIS A 201 18.34 -15.41 3.14
CA HIS A 201 19.20 -14.24 3.21
C HIS A 201 19.19 -13.45 1.89
N PRO A 202 18.48 -12.31 1.82
CA PRO A 202 18.25 -11.58 0.57
C PRO A 202 19.40 -10.68 0.11
N PHE A 203 20.51 -10.60 0.84
CA PHE A 203 21.65 -9.79 0.40
C PHE A 203 22.17 -10.22 -0.98
N PRO A 204 22.54 -9.26 -1.86
CA PRO A 204 22.68 -7.82 -1.59
C PRO A 204 21.44 -6.94 -1.89
N MET A 205 20.27 -7.52 -2.13
CA MET A 205 19.07 -6.77 -2.55
C MET A 205 18.39 -6.05 -1.38
N ASP A 206 17.85 -4.85 -1.64
CA ASP A 206 16.94 -4.14 -0.75
C ASP A 206 15.53 -4.78 -0.81
N PRO A 207 15.03 -5.35 0.29
CA PRO A 207 13.72 -6.00 0.32
C PRO A 207 12.56 -5.07 -0.08
N GLN A 208 12.70 -3.75 0.10
CA GLN A 208 11.63 -2.79 -0.22
C GLN A 208 11.28 -2.76 -1.71
N THR A 209 12.23 -3.09 -2.59
CA THR A 209 11.99 -3.12 -4.04
C THR A 209 11.05 -4.25 -4.46
N LEU A 210 10.86 -5.26 -3.61
CA LEU A 210 9.96 -6.40 -3.88
C LEU A 210 8.48 -6.05 -3.72
N TYR A 211 8.18 -5.02 -2.94
CA TYR A 211 6.81 -4.70 -2.54
C TYR A 211 6.28 -3.42 -3.21
N THR A 212 7.17 -2.55 -3.66
CA THR A 212 6.80 -1.21 -4.15
C THR A 212 5.93 -1.29 -5.40
N GLY A 213 4.69 -0.80 -5.32
CA GLY A 213 3.78 -0.64 -6.45
C GLY A 213 3.15 -1.93 -6.97
N ARG A 214 3.42 -3.07 -6.35
CA ARG A 214 2.97 -4.40 -6.80
C ARG A 214 1.45 -4.58 -6.66
N LEU A 215 0.89 -4.29 -5.50
CA LEU A 215 -0.57 -4.41 -5.26
C LEU A 215 -1.33 -3.34 -6.04
N VAL A 216 -0.77 -2.14 -6.15
CA VAL A 216 -1.28 -1.09 -7.04
C VAL A 216 -1.35 -1.59 -8.48
N ALA A 217 -0.27 -2.16 -8.99
CA ALA A 217 -0.20 -2.66 -10.35
C ALA A 217 -1.20 -3.81 -10.59
N ARG A 218 -1.28 -4.78 -9.67
CA ARG A 218 -2.25 -5.88 -9.75
C ARG A 218 -3.70 -5.39 -9.78
N PHE A 219 -4.05 -4.41 -8.93
CA PHE A 219 -5.40 -3.84 -8.93
C PHE A 219 -5.69 -2.98 -10.18
N LEU A 220 -4.71 -2.29 -10.76
CA LEU A 220 -4.93 -1.54 -11.99
C LEU A 220 -5.08 -2.48 -13.19
N MET A 221 -4.23 -3.51 -13.27
CA MET A 221 -4.32 -4.54 -14.30
C MET A 221 -5.63 -5.34 -14.20
N SER A 222 -6.20 -5.45 -13.00
CA SER A 222 -7.46 -6.17 -12.84
C SER A 222 -8.64 -5.52 -13.51
N PHE A 223 -8.58 -4.25 -13.92
CA PHE A 223 -9.62 -3.65 -14.78
C PHE A 223 -9.65 -4.28 -16.19
N GLN A 224 -8.54 -4.85 -16.66
CA GLN A 224 -8.45 -5.58 -17.94
C GLN A 224 -8.76 -7.07 -17.74
N ASP A 225 -8.18 -7.69 -16.72
CA ASP A 225 -8.32 -9.11 -16.43
C ASP A 225 -8.38 -9.38 -14.92
N GLU A 226 -9.51 -9.90 -14.42
CA GLU A 226 -9.70 -10.24 -12.99
C GLU A 226 -8.60 -11.20 -12.46
N ARG A 227 -7.99 -11.99 -13.34
CA ARG A 227 -6.89 -12.91 -13.01
C ARG A 227 -5.70 -12.20 -12.37
N ALA A 228 -5.47 -10.92 -12.67
CA ALA A 228 -4.39 -10.14 -12.04
C ALA A 228 -4.49 -10.11 -10.49
N ILE A 229 -5.69 -10.27 -9.92
CA ILE A 229 -5.92 -10.35 -8.47
C ILE A 229 -5.81 -11.79 -7.95
N PHE A 230 -6.40 -12.76 -8.67
CA PHE A 230 -6.66 -14.10 -8.14
C PHE A 230 -5.69 -15.18 -8.59
N GLU A 231 -5.17 -15.06 -9.80
CA GLU A 231 -4.19 -15.99 -10.36
C GLU A 231 -2.79 -15.42 -10.13
N ASP A 232 -1.85 -16.32 -9.88
CA ASP A 232 -0.44 -15.97 -9.90
C ASP A 232 -0.09 -15.78 -11.38
N VAL A 233 0.08 -14.53 -11.80
CA VAL A 233 0.43 -14.22 -13.19
C VAL A 233 1.79 -14.86 -13.47
N VAL A 234 1.77 -15.91 -14.31
CA VAL A 234 2.92 -16.66 -14.83
C VAL A 234 3.65 -15.86 -15.88
#